data_AF-A0A832S5N9-F1
#
_entry.id   AF-A0A832S5N9-F1
#
_cell.length_a   1.000
_cell.length_b   1.000
_cell.length_c   1.000
_cell.angle_alpha   90.00
_cell.angle_beta   90.00
_cell.angle_gamma   90.00
#
_symmetry.space_group_name_H-M   'P 1'
#
loop_
_entity.id
_entity.type
_entity.pdbx_description
1 polymer ?
#
loop_
_entity_poly.entity_id
_entity_poly.type
_entity_poly.pdbx_seq_one_letter_code
_entity_poly.pdbx_strand_id
1 'polypeptide(L)'
;MHCLECGLVYVAPGIKTPEKVSVRVFINRIEQPFTRWVKLDAGELLCEDEEIVLDKVKTGECGPFVIISLQVGVRRVPSALAEELDTIWARPLNEIAFRKRKKIRQKHPMSSGNVTSAAGTPTSPGYFKAAQES
;
A
#
# COMPACT_ATOMS: atom_id res chain seq x y z
N MET A 1 -4.59 38.47 -7.19
CA MET A 1 -3.67 39.31 -7.99
C MET A 1 -3.42 40.60 -7.22
N HIS A 2 -2.16 41.00 -7.04
CA HIS A 2 -1.81 42.27 -6.38
C HIS A 2 -1.80 43.39 -7.43
N CYS A 3 -2.58 44.45 -7.23
CA CYS A 3 -2.56 45.60 -8.13
C CYS A 3 -1.41 46.54 -7.75
N LEU A 4 -0.55 46.87 -8.72
CA LEU A 4 0.60 47.76 -8.52
C LEU A 4 0.22 49.25 -8.52
N GLU A 5 -0.99 49.61 -8.94
CA GLU A 5 -1.47 51.01 -8.95
C GLU A 5 -2.22 51.39 -7.68
N CYS A 6 -3.08 50.53 -7.15
CA CYS A 6 -3.86 50.84 -5.94
C CYS A 6 -3.40 50.08 -4.68
N GLY A 7 -2.43 49.17 -4.80
CA GLY A 7 -1.92 48.38 -3.67
C GLY A 7 -2.92 47.38 -3.07
N LEU A 8 -4.12 47.25 -3.65
CA LEU A 8 -5.14 46.34 -3.17
C LEU A 8 -4.95 44.93 -3.76
N VAL A 9 -5.18 43.94 -2.91
CA VAL A 9 -5.21 42.53 -3.30
C VAL A 9 -6.62 42.21 -3.76
N TYR A 10 -6.78 41.95 -5.06
CA TYR A 10 -8.04 41.45 -5.60
C TYR A 10 -8.07 39.93 -5.49
N VAL A 11 -8.97 39.43 -4.65
CA VAL A 11 -9.41 38.03 -4.65
C VAL A 11 -10.39 37.88 -5.81
N ALA A 12 -10.13 36.94 -6.71
CA ALA A 12 -10.99 36.72 -7.87
C ALA A 12 -12.41 36.36 -7.39
N PRO A 13 -13.47 37.08 -7.84
CA PRO A 13 -14.85 36.71 -7.54
C PRO A 13 -15.13 35.30 -8.11
N GLY A 14 -15.65 34.41 -7.28
CA GLY A 14 -16.06 33.06 -7.71
C GLY A 14 -15.17 31.90 -7.23
N ILE A 15 -14.06 32.17 -6.54
CA ILE A 15 -13.34 31.13 -5.80
C ILE A 15 -14.12 30.85 -4.52
N LYS A 16 -15.03 29.86 -4.55
CA LYS A 16 -15.65 29.33 -3.33
C LYS A 16 -14.59 28.53 -2.59
N THR A 17 -14.32 28.91 -1.34
CA THR A 17 -13.52 28.05 -0.46
C THR A 17 -14.26 26.73 -0.28
N PRO A 18 -13.63 25.58 -0.55
CA PRO A 18 -14.24 24.28 -0.26
C PRO A 18 -14.70 24.22 1.20
N GLU A 19 -15.84 23.57 1.42
CA GLU A 19 -16.34 23.31 2.76
C GLU A 19 -15.33 22.46 3.52
N LYS A 20 -15.14 22.72 4.82
CA LYS A 20 -14.18 21.97 5.64
C LYS A 20 -14.91 20.89 6.44
N VAL A 21 -14.54 19.63 6.23
CA VAL A 21 -15.03 18.47 7.00
C VAL A 21 -14.00 18.06 8.05
N SER A 22 -14.48 17.67 9.25
CA SER A 22 -13.61 17.22 10.34
C SER A 22 -13.53 15.71 10.37
N VAL A 23 -12.37 15.15 10.02
CA VAL A 23 -12.12 13.71 9.97
C VAL A 23 -11.21 13.31 11.13
N ARG A 24 -11.48 12.14 11.71
CA ARG A 24 -10.63 11.57 12.76
C ARG A 24 -9.41 10.92 12.12
N VAL A 25 -8.22 11.22 12.64
CA VAL A 25 -6.96 10.58 12.25
C VAL A 25 -6.41 9.84 13.45
N PHE A 26 -6.29 8.52 13.33
CA PHE A 26 -5.60 7.66 14.29
C PHE A 26 -4.16 7.46 13.84
N ILE A 27 -3.20 7.85 14.68
CA ILE A 27 -1.78 7.78 14.38
C ILE A 27 -1.18 6.64 15.18
N ASN A 28 -0.75 5.62 14.46
CA ASN A 28 -0.09 4.45 15.02
C ASN A 28 1.42 4.72 15.13
N ARG A 29 1.82 5.37 16.22
CA ARG A 29 3.20 5.66 16.57
C ARG A 29 3.75 4.56 17.50
N ILE A 30 5.02 4.18 17.34
CA ILE A 30 5.62 3.07 18.11
C ILE A 30 5.64 3.38 19.61
N GLU A 31 5.99 4.62 19.98
CA GLU A 31 6.08 5.04 21.38
C GLU A 31 4.70 5.12 22.03
N GLN A 32 3.81 5.93 21.44
CA GLN A 32 2.46 6.13 21.96
C GLN A 32 1.50 6.47 20.82
N PRO A 33 0.49 5.62 20.52
CA PRO A 33 -0.52 5.96 19.55
C PRO A 33 -1.40 7.10 20.07
N PHE A 34 -1.87 7.94 19.15
CA PHE A 34 -2.76 9.04 19.51
C PHE A 34 -3.78 9.31 18.40
N THR A 35 -4.83 10.05 18.73
CA THR A 35 -5.90 10.39 17.80
C THR A 35 -6.04 11.89 17.73
N ARG A 36 -6.31 12.41 16.53
CA ARG A 36 -6.50 13.83 16.28
C ARG A 36 -7.59 14.08 15.26
N TRP A 37 -8.33 15.17 15.43
CA TRP A 37 -9.27 15.65 14.41
C TRP A 37 -8.56 16.62 13.47
N VAL A 38 -8.80 16.45 12.17
CA VAL A 38 -8.16 17.22 11.10
C VAL A 38 -9.25 17.77 10.20
N LYS A 39 -9.06 18.99 9.71
CA LYS A 39 -9.97 19.64 8.77
C LYS A 39 -9.49 19.40 7.35
N LEU A 40 -10.26 18.67 6.57
CA LEU A 40 -10.01 18.37 5.15
C LEU A 40 -11.02 19.12 4.28
N ASP A 41 -10.70 19.28 3.01
CA ASP A 41 -11.62 19.89 2.05
C ASP A 41 -12.67 18.87 1.60
N ALA A 42 -13.95 19.25 1.62
CA ALA A 42 -15.00 18.44 1.05
C ALA A 42 -14.73 18.24 -0.45
N GLY A 43 -14.87 17.00 -0.93
CA GLY A 43 -14.50 16.56 -2.26
C GLY A 43 -13.01 16.22 -2.42
N GLU A 44 -12.18 16.37 -1.38
CA GLU A 44 -10.79 15.89 -1.37
C GLU A 44 -10.79 14.36 -1.36
N LEU A 45 -10.19 13.76 -2.39
CA LEU A 45 -10.03 12.32 -2.50
C LEU A 45 -8.73 11.89 -1.81
N LEU A 46 -8.83 11.07 -0.77
CA LEU A 46 -7.68 10.50 -0.08
C LEU A 46 -7.45 9.06 -0.51
N CYS A 47 -6.17 8.66 -0.61
CA CYS A 47 -5.78 7.29 -0.96
C CYS A 47 -4.91 6.64 0.13
N GLU A 48 -4.97 5.31 0.22
CA GLU A 48 -3.95 4.55 0.94
C GLU A 48 -2.55 4.82 0.34
N ASP A 49 -1.52 4.75 1.18
CA ASP A 49 -0.12 5.07 0.88
C ASP A 49 0.18 6.54 0.54
N GLU A 50 -0.81 7.42 0.60
CA GLU A 50 -0.61 8.87 0.47
C GLU A 50 -0.02 9.50 1.75
N GLU A 51 0.75 10.57 1.59
CA GLU A 51 1.32 11.33 2.70
C GLU A 51 0.38 12.47 3.12
N ILE A 52 0.14 12.58 4.43
CA ILE A 52 -0.62 13.68 5.04
C ILE A 52 0.25 14.46 6.03
N VAL A 53 0.09 15.78 6.02
CA VAL A 53 0.74 16.68 6.96
C VAL A 53 -0.31 17.23 7.91
N LEU A 54 -0.10 17.01 9.21
CA LEU A 54 -1.01 17.47 10.24
C LEU A 54 -0.57 18.83 10.78
N ASP A 55 -1.51 19.79 10.81
CA ASP A 55 -1.21 21.16 11.23
C ASP A 55 -0.63 21.26 12.65
N LYS A 56 0.35 22.14 12.89
CA LYS A 56 1.14 22.22 14.13
C LYS A 56 0.46 22.88 15.32
N VAL A 57 -0.86 22.81 15.46
CA VAL A 57 -1.56 23.70 16.39
C VAL A 57 -1.12 23.52 17.86
N LYS A 58 -0.65 22.35 18.32
CA LYS A 58 -0.26 22.18 19.75
C LYS A 58 0.88 21.21 20.10
N THR A 59 1.28 20.27 19.24
CA THR A 59 2.00 19.07 19.73
C THR A 59 3.51 19.05 19.48
N GLY A 60 4.09 20.03 18.76
CA GLY A 60 5.53 20.03 18.43
C GLY A 60 5.97 18.92 17.46
N GLU A 61 5.16 17.88 17.28
CA GLU A 61 5.35 16.82 16.30
C GLU A 61 5.03 17.34 14.90
N CYS A 62 6.10 17.47 14.12
CA CYS A 62 6.08 17.88 12.73
C CYS A 62 6.73 16.78 11.91
N GLY A 63 5.94 15.86 11.41
CA GLY A 63 6.39 14.87 10.44
C GLY A 63 5.27 14.54 9.47
N PRO A 64 5.58 14.22 8.21
CA PRO A 64 4.60 13.61 7.33
C PRO A 64 4.20 12.24 7.89
N PHE A 65 2.92 11.93 7.77
CA PHE A 65 2.36 10.62 8.10
C PHE A 65 1.91 9.93 6.82
N VAL A 66 2.06 8.62 6.73
CA VAL A 66 1.55 7.84 5.60
C VAL A 66 0.21 7.24 5.98
N ILE A 67 -0.80 7.39 5.13
CA ILE A 67 -2.08 6.72 5.27
C ILE A 67 -1.86 5.22 5.07
N ILE A 68 -2.21 4.43 6.08
CA ILE A 68 -2.14 2.97 6.03
C ILE A 68 -3.50 2.32 5.80
N SER A 69 -4.59 3.03 6.12
CA SER A 69 -5.94 2.57 5.83
C SER A 69 -6.97 3.68 5.97
N LEU A 70 -8.02 3.61 5.16
CA LEU A 70 -9.17 4.52 5.21
C LEU A 70 -10.42 3.74 5.64
N GLN A 71 -11.17 4.29 6.59
CA GLN A 71 -12.39 3.67 7.11
C GLN A 71 -13.64 4.47 6.76
N VAL A 72 -14.61 3.77 6.15
CA VAL A 72 -15.96 4.25 5.85
C VAL A 72 -16.97 3.25 6.42
N GLY A 73 -17.71 3.66 7.44
CA GLY A 73 -18.53 2.81 8.29
C GLY A 73 -17.72 1.66 8.91
N VAL A 74 -18.12 0.44 8.55
CA VAL A 74 -17.49 -0.81 9.00
C VAL A 74 -16.45 -1.36 8.02
N ARG A 75 -16.17 -0.65 6.92
CA ARG A 75 -15.31 -1.13 5.84
C ARG A 75 -14.02 -0.35 5.75
N ARG A 76 -12.95 -1.04 5.32
CA ARG A 76 -11.70 -0.42 4.87
C ARG A 76 -11.71 -0.31 3.36
N VAL A 77 -11.33 0.84 2.84
CA VAL A 77 -11.36 1.17 1.41
C VAL A 77 -9.99 1.72 0.99
N PRO A 78 -9.57 1.48 -0.26
CA PRO A 78 -8.28 1.98 -0.76
C PRO A 78 -8.28 3.49 -1.02
N SER A 79 -9.46 4.08 -1.22
CA SER A 79 -9.66 5.51 -1.39
C SER A 79 -11.09 5.90 -1.00
N ALA A 80 -11.29 7.15 -0.58
CA ALA A 80 -12.59 7.74 -0.29
C ALA A 80 -12.52 9.26 -0.27
N LEU A 81 -13.69 9.92 -0.42
CA LEU A 81 -13.79 11.36 -0.24
C LEU A 81 -13.73 11.71 1.26
N ALA A 82 -13.20 12.89 1.56
CA ALA A 82 -13.04 13.36 2.94
C ALA A 82 -14.36 13.34 3.75
N GLU A 83 -15.48 13.69 3.12
CA GLU A 83 -16.81 13.71 3.72
C GLU A 83 -17.40 12.31 4.01
N GLU A 84 -16.86 11.27 3.38
CA GLU A 84 -17.29 9.87 3.57
C GLU A 84 -16.49 9.19 4.69
N LEU A 85 -15.34 9.75 5.06
CA LEU A 85 -14.40 9.12 5.98
C LEU A 85 -14.81 9.28 7.44
N ASP A 86 -14.90 8.14 8.14
CA ASP A 86 -15.03 8.11 9.59
C ASP A 86 -13.67 8.26 10.27
N THR A 87 -12.66 7.55 9.77
CA THR A 87 -11.32 7.50 10.37
C THR A 87 -10.24 7.22 9.33
N ILE A 88 -9.19 8.02 9.36
CA ILE A 88 -7.93 7.80 8.65
C ILE A 88 -6.96 7.13 9.63
N TRP A 89 -6.42 5.99 9.24
CA TRP A 89 -5.34 5.33 9.96
C TRP A 89 -4.03 5.73 9.31
N ALA A 90 -3.12 6.29 10.09
CA ALA A 90 -1.84 6.77 9.59
C ALA A 90 -0.69 6.32 10.50
N ARG A 91 0.54 6.40 9.99
CA ARG A 91 1.76 6.17 10.76
C ARG A 91 2.81 7.23 10.44
N PRO A 92 3.74 7.54 11.35
CA PRO A 92 4.85 8.43 11.05
C PRO A 92 5.74 7.85 9.93
N LEU A 93 6.11 8.67 8.93
CA LEU A 93 6.97 8.23 7.82
C LEU A 93 8.36 7.80 8.32
N ASN A 94 8.87 8.46 9.36
CA ASN A 94 10.23 8.23 9.89
C ASN A 94 10.35 6.97 10.76
N GLU A 95 9.24 6.30 11.09
CA GLU A 95 9.21 5.12 11.98
C GLU A 95 9.11 3.79 11.21
N ILE A 96 9.40 3.79 9.90
CA ILE A 96 9.39 2.56 9.09
C ILE A 96 10.62 1.70 9.40
N ALA A 97 10.53 0.86 10.43
CA ALA A 97 11.48 -0.21 10.68
C ALA A 97 11.27 -1.35 9.66
N PHE A 98 11.95 -1.30 8.52
CA PHE A 98 11.96 -2.42 7.58
C PHE A 98 12.67 -3.64 8.19
N ARG A 99 11.92 -4.67 8.61
CA ARG A 99 12.47 -6.04 8.62
C ARG A 99 12.21 -6.67 7.25
N LYS A 100 13.15 -6.50 6.30
CA LYS A 100 13.08 -7.14 4.98
C LYS A 100 13.02 -8.67 5.17
N ARG A 101 11.84 -9.29 5.06
CA ARG A 101 11.73 -10.74 4.93
C ARG A 101 12.03 -11.10 3.47
N LYS A 102 13.24 -11.61 3.20
CA LYS A 102 13.52 -12.27 1.90
C LYS A 102 12.56 -13.45 1.76
N LYS A 103 11.57 -13.37 0.87
CA LYS A 103 10.81 -14.53 0.42
C LYS A 103 11.76 -15.44 -0.37
N ILE A 104 12.30 -16.46 0.28
CA ILE A 104 12.93 -17.57 -0.42
C ILE A 104 11.79 -18.37 -1.05
N ARG A 105 11.65 -18.28 -2.38
CA ARG A 105 10.78 -19.19 -3.14
C ARG A 105 11.35 -20.59 -2.98
N GLN A 106 10.71 -21.44 -2.18
CA GLN A 106 10.95 -22.88 -2.26
C GLN A 106 10.42 -23.36 -3.62
N LYS A 107 11.30 -23.89 -4.46
CA LYS A 107 10.88 -24.64 -5.64
C LYS A 107 10.39 -26.01 -5.15
N HIS A 108 9.14 -26.35 -5.44
CA HIS A 108 8.64 -27.71 -5.21
C HIS A 108 9.36 -28.68 -6.15
N PRO A 109 9.79 -29.86 -5.68
CA PRO A 109 10.29 -30.91 -6.57
C PRO A 109 9.10 -31.48 -7.37
N MET A 110 9.18 -31.40 -8.70
CA MET A 110 8.23 -32.06 -9.60
C MET A 110 8.39 -33.58 -9.47
N SER A 111 7.35 -34.28 -9.03
CA SER A 111 7.31 -35.75 -9.13
C SER A 111 7.11 -36.14 -10.60
N SER A 112 8.09 -36.82 -11.19
CA SER A 112 7.91 -37.49 -12.48
C SER A 112 7.05 -38.74 -12.29
N GLY A 113 5.79 -38.66 -12.72
CA GLY A 113 4.87 -39.81 -12.80
C GLY A 113 5.19 -40.70 -14.00
N ASN A 114 5.06 -42.01 -13.78
CA ASN A 114 5.29 -43.09 -14.73
C ASN A 114 4.18 -43.16 -15.79
N VAL A 115 4.52 -43.54 -17.03
CA VAL A 115 3.55 -44.02 -18.03
C VAL A 115 4.07 -45.33 -18.63
N THR A 116 3.20 -46.34 -18.64
CA THR A 116 3.41 -47.71 -19.13
C THR A 116 2.60 -47.94 -20.41
N SER A 117 3.07 -48.89 -21.24
CA SER A 117 2.38 -49.62 -22.34
C SER A 117 2.44 -48.98 -23.75
N ALA A 118 2.60 -49.69 -24.87
CA ALA A 118 2.95 -51.08 -25.19
C ALA A 118 3.21 -51.22 -26.72
N ALA A 119 3.92 -52.29 -27.09
CA ALA A 119 3.86 -53.06 -28.35
C ALA A 119 4.46 -52.50 -29.66
N GLY A 120 5.53 -53.17 -30.10
CA GLY A 120 6.07 -53.16 -31.47
C GLY A 120 7.37 -53.96 -31.56
N THR A 121 7.29 -55.26 -31.87
CA THR A 121 8.43 -56.15 -32.24
C THR A 121 8.29 -56.50 -33.74
N PRO A 122 9.23 -57.20 -34.41
CA PRO A 122 10.62 -57.56 -34.05
C PRO A 122 11.63 -57.32 -35.19
N THR A 123 12.94 -57.22 -34.90
CA THR A 123 13.99 -57.81 -35.78
C THR A 123 15.32 -57.94 -35.04
N SER A 124 15.79 -59.18 -34.98
CA SER A 124 17.15 -59.62 -34.59
C SER A 124 17.79 -60.20 -35.86
N PRO A 125 19.10 -60.03 -36.13
CA PRO A 125 20.09 -61.02 -35.64
C PRO A 125 21.54 -60.50 -35.43
N GLY A 126 22.36 -61.28 -34.68
CA GLY A 126 23.83 -61.24 -34.73
C GLY A 126 24.53 -60.92 -33.40
N TYR A 127 24.70 -61.81 -32.42
CA TYR A 127 25.67 -62.92 -32.26
C TYR A 127 26.99 -62.55 -31.54
N PHE A 128 27.27 -63.35 -30.50
CA PHE A 128 28.51 -63.67 -29.75
C PHE A 128 29.06 -62.85 -28.55
N LYS A 129 29.00 -63.55 -27.38
CA LYS A 129 30.05 -63.94 -26.39
C LYS A 129 30.95 -62.83 -25.78
N ALA A 130 31.38 -62.85 -24.52
CA ALA A 130 31.36 -63.82 -23.42
C ALA A 130 31.69 -63.11 -22.07
N ALA A 131 31.50 -63.87 -20.98
CA ALA A 131 31.96 -63.75 -19.58
C ALA A 131 33.32 -63.06 -19.35
N GLN A 132 33.71 -62.56 -18.16
CA GLN A 132 33.63 -63.04 -16.76
C GLN A 132 33.63 -61.81 -15.82
N GLU A 133 32.86 -61.70 -14.73
CA GLU A 133 32.88 -62.39 -13.41
C GLU A 133 34.06 -62.04 -12.49
N SER A 134 33.67 -61.49 -11.32
CA SER A 134 34.39 -61.25 -10.05
C SER A 134 35.51 -60.23 -9.97
#